data_AF-A0A359H283-F1
#
_entry.id   AF-A0A359H283-F1
#
_cell.length_a   1.000
_cell.length_b   1.000
_cell.length_c   1.000
_cell.angle_alpha   90.00
_cell.angle_beta   90.00
_cell.angle_gamma   90.00
#
_symmetry.space_group_name_H-M   'P 1'
#
loop_
_entity.id
_entity.type
_entity.pdbx_description
1 polymer ?
#
loop_
_entity_poly.entity_id
_entity_poly.type
_entity_poly.pdbx_seq_one_letter_code
_entity_poly.pdbx_strand_id
1 'polypeptide(L)'
;VNIDSNPNPNASNPSKMVIYKKEGDNAWQKGVSLNASRPGNILIDSEGIVHLIVFEPTYTQPSDNGSYGKLKHYWFPNCKTGDITNYQQETIIDNDGVSQGETVNIRVGASIGNNDMIAVSFGMNQTHQMYYKEKNGIKWLMDYAGQGLGSDYYYPFVQITD
;
A
#
# COMPACT_ATOMS: atom_id res chain seq x y z
N VAL A 1 -3.31 -1.64 35.40
CA VAL A 1 -3.86 -0.62 34.47
C VAL A 1 -3.43 -1.02 33.09
N ASN A 2 -4.37 -1.56 32.31
CA ASN A 2 -4.09 -2.18 31.03
C ASN A 2 -3.92 -1.09 29.97
N ILE A 3 -2.88 -1.19 29.14
CA ILE A 3 -2.52 -0.20 28.10
C ILE A 3 -3.48 -0.31 26.89
N ASP A 4 -4.40 -1.29 26.94
CA ASP A 4 -5.42 -1.60 25.91
C ASP A 4 -6.65 -0.67 25.87
N SER A 5 -6.73 0.39 26.68
CA SER A 5 -7.93 1.24 26.72
C SER A 5 -7.85 2.53 25.89
N ASN A 6 -6.96 2.60 24.89
CA ASN A 6 -6.94 3.71 23.93
C ASN A 6 -7.43 3.24 22.54
N PRO A 7 -8.65 3.62 22.11
CA PRO A 7 -9.25 3.10 20.89
C PRO A 7 -8.69 3.71 19.59
N ASN A 8 -7.87 4.77 19.61
CA ASN A 8 -7.43 5.43 18.36
C ASN A 8 -5.94 5.86 18.36
N PRO A 9 -5.01 5.01 17.88
CA PRO A 9 -3.57 5.30 17.83
C PRO A 9 -3.08 5.98 16.54
N ASN A 10 -3.88 6.05 15.47
CA ASN A 10 -3.36 6.30 14.11
C ASN A 10 -3.33 7.77 13.66
N ALA A 11 -3.81 8.71 14.49
CA ALA A 11 -4.01 10.09 14.06
C ALA A 11 -2.79 11.02 14.15
N SER A 12 -1.99 10.84 15.20
CA SER A 12 -0.89 11.74 15.58
C SER A 12 0.50 11.12 15.44
N ASN A 13 0.57 9.86 14.96
CA ASN A 13 1.81 9.11 14.81
C ASN A 13 1.82 8.37 13.45
N PRO A 14 2.06 9.09 12.34
CA PRO A 14 2.16 8.46 11.03
C PRO A 14 3.26 7.40 11.08
N SER A 15 2.91 6.18 10.70
CA SER A 15 3.91 5.13 10.62
C SER A 15 4.78 5.33 9.39
N LYS A 16 5.95 4.70 9.40
CA LYS A 16 6.84 4.72 8.27
C LYS A 16 7.18 3.31 7.84
N MET A 17 7.19 3.09 6.53
CA MET A 17 7.84 1.93 5.95
C MET A 17 9.29 2.30 5.67
N VAL A 18 10.23 1.50 6.18
CA VAL A 18 11.66 1.74 6.04
C VAL A 18 12.30 0.52 5.42
N ILE A 19 12.95 0.69 4.28
CA ILE A 19 13.71 -0.38 3.64
C ILE A 19 15.11 -0.43 4.25
N TYR A 20 15.57 -1.63 4.56
CA TYR A 20 16.97 -1.90 4.90
C TYR A 20 17.53 -2.91 3.91
N LYS A 21 18.80 -2.75 3.53
CA LYS A 21 19.54 -3.75 2.77
C LYS A 21 20.70 -4.33 3.57
N LYS A 22 21.07 -5.56 3.26
CA LYS A 22 22.29 -6.20 3.76
C LYS A 22 23.08 -6.75 2.58
N GLU A 23 24.39 -6.52 2.59
CA GLU A 23 25.33 -7.03 1.58
C GLU A 23 26.31 -7.98 2.27
N GLY A 24 26.20 -9.28 2.00
CA GLY A 24 26.98 -10.31 2.69
C GLY A 24 26.80 -10.25 4.21
N ASP A 25 27.92 -10.20 4.94
CA ASP A 25 27.95 -10.13 6.41
C ASP A 25 28.08 -8.70 6.95
N ASN A 26 28.03 -7.69 6.09
CA ASN A 26 28.08 -6.30 6.51
C ASN A 26 26.87 -5.91 7.37
N ALA A 27 26.99 -4.78 8.07
CA ALA A 27 25.88 -4.19 8.80
C ALA A 27 24.72 -3.82 7.87
N TRP A 28 23.50 -3.88 8.40
CA TRP A 28 22.30 -3.42 7.69
C TRP A 28 22.40 -1.93 7.38
N GLN A 29 22.15 -1.58 6.13
CA GLN A 29 22.13 -0.20 5.65
C GLN A 29 20.68 0.27 5.50
N LYS A 30 20.37 1.38 6.14
CA LYS A 30 19.05 2.02 6.06
C LYS A 30 18.90 2.72 4.72
N GLY A 31 17.79 2.48 4.03
CA GLY A 31 17.37 3.21 2.84
C GLY A 31 16.36 4.30 3.14
N VAL A 32 15.44 4.53 2.19
CA VAL A 32 14.38 5.53 2.34
C VAL A 32 13.38 5.15 3.45
N SER A 33 12.75 6.18 4.02
CA SER A 33 11.65 6.07 4.97
C SER A 33 10.43 6.78 4.39
N LEU A 34 9.40 6.01 4.04
CA LEU A 34 8.18 6.51 3.39
C LEU A 34 7.04 6.55 4.40
N ASN A 35 6.13 7.52 4.27
CA ASN A 35 4.93 7.56 5.08
C ASN A 35 4.05 6.36 4.72
N ALA A 36 3.50 5.70 5.74
CA ALA A 36 2.61 4.57 5.53
C ALA A 36 1.73 4.39 6.76
N SER A 37 0.53 3.89 6.55
CA SER A 37 -0.26 3.26 7.60
C SER A 37 0.16 1.81 7.84
N ARG A 38 -0.41 1.18 8.88
CA ARG A 38 -0.09 -0.19 9.29
C ARG A 38 -1.22 -1.14 8.89
N PRO A 39 -0.90 -2.28 8.25
CA PRO A 39 0.34 -2.65 7.56
C PRO A 39 0.44 -2.00 6.17
N GLY A 40 1.65 -1.97 5.60
CA GLY A 40 1.84 -1.72 4.16
C GLY A 40 2.24 -3.01 3.44
N ASN A 41 2.20 -2.99 2.11
CA ASN A 41 2.49 -4.16 1.29
C ASN A 41 3.84 -4.01 0.58
N ILE A 42 4.64 -5.07 0.58
CA ILE A 42 5.89 -5.17 -0.15
C ILE A 42 5.71 -6.27 -1.20
N LEU A 43 5.98 -5.93 -2.46
CA LEU A 43 5.93 -6.85 -3.59
C LEU A 43 7.30 -6.85 -4.28
N ILE A 44 7.68 -7.97 -4.88
CA ILE A 44 8.91 -8.10 -5.66
C ILE A 44 8.52 -8.63 -7.03
N ASP A 45 8.90 -7.92 -8.08
CA ASP A 45 8.60 -8.32 -9.46
C ASP A 45 9.59 -9.37 -9.99
N SER A 46 9.33 -9.86 -11.21
CA SER A 46 10.15 -10.87 -11.88
C SER A 46 11.59 -10.41 -12.16
N GLU A 47 11.88 -9.10 -12.12
CA GLU A 47 13.22 -8.53 -12.28
C GLU A 47 13.93 -8.25 -10.93
N GLY A 48 13.28 -8.57 -9.81
CA GLY A 48 13.79 -8.28 -8.47
C GLY A 48 13.63 -6.82 -8.05
N ILE A 49 12.78 -6.05 -8.74
CA ILE A 49 12.42 -4.68 -8.35
C ILE A 49 11.46 -4.75 -7.17
N VAL A 50 11.73 -3.92 -6.16
CA VAL A 50 10.88 -3.78 -4.98
C VAL A 50 9.79 -2.75 -5.27
N HIS A 51 8.54 -3.13 -4.99
CA HIS A 51 7.36 -2.29 -5.04
C HIS A 51 6.74 -2.20 -3.65
N LEU A 52 6.30 -1.01 -3.28
CA LEU A 52 5.55 -0.76 -2.06
C LEU A 52 4.17 -0.21 -2.41
N ILE A 53 3.14 -0.85 -1.88
CA ILE A 53 1.77 -0.34 -1.92
C ILE A 53 1.38 0.09 -0.52
N VAL A 54 1.17 1.39 -0.34
CA VAL A 54 0.95 1.99 0.97
C VAL A 54 -0.24 2.94 0.94
N PHE A 55 -1.04 2.90 2.00
CA PHE A 55 -1.99 3.98 2.28
C PHE A 55 -1.25 5.06 3.07
N GLU A 56 -1.18 6.27 2.50
CA GLU A 56 -0.63 7.46 3.13
C GLU A 56 -1.75 8.31 3.74
N PRO A 57 -1.84 8.42 5.08
CA PRO A 57 -2.85 9.25 5.70
C PRO A 57 -2.59 10.73 5.40
N THR A 58 -3.59 11.44 4.88
CA THR A 58 -3.55 12.89 4.59
C THR A 58 -4.33 13.70 5.60
N TYR A 59 -5.37 13.11 6.19
CA TYR A 59 -6.15 13.72 7.26
C TYR A 59 -6.53 12.67 8.28
N THR A 60 -6.37 13.03 9.55
CA THR A 60 -6.63 12.13 10.65
C THR A 60 -7.80 12.64 11.48
N GLN A 61 -8.98 12.09 11.19
CA GLN A 61 -10.15 12.31 12.02
C GLN A 61 -10.06 11.42 13.27
N PRO A 62 -9.98 12.00 14.48
CA PRO A 62 -9.80 11.23 15.71
C PRO A 62 -10.97 10.29 16.05
N SER A 63 -12.15 10.50 15.45
CA SER A 63 -13.31 9.61 15.59
C SER A 63 -13.27 8.41 14.64
N ASP A 64 -12.57 8.51 13.51
CA ASP A 64 -12.73 7.58 12.37
C ASP A 64 -11.47 6.74 12.12
N ASN A 65 -10.61 6.57 13.13
CA ASN A 65 -9.40 5.74 13.07
C ASN A 65 -8.38 6.17 11.97
N GLY A 66 -8.36 7.45 11.60
CA GLY A 66 -7.35 8.01 10.67
C GLY A 66 -7.52 7.60 9.21
N SER A 67 -8.74 7.68 8.69
CA SER A 67 -9.21 6.97 7.48
C SER A 67 -9.11 7.74 6.17
N TYR A 68 -8.73 9.03 6.14
CA TYR A 68 -8.57 9.74 4.87
C TYR A 68 -7.11 9.82 4.45
N GLY A 69 -6.86 9.40 3.22
CA GLY A 69 -5.52 9.24 2.71
C GLY A 69 -5.49 8.79 1.27
N LYS A 70 -4.28 8.68 0.76
CA LYS A 70 -4.01 8.33 -0.63
C LYS A 70 -3.51 6.91 -0.68
N LEU A 71 -3.90 6.18 -1.72
CA LEU A 71 -3.25 4.93 -2.07
C LEU A 71 -2.07 5.22 -3.00
N LYS A 72 -0.87 4.85 -2.57
CA LYS A 72 0.37 5.17 -3.26
C LYS A 72 1.11 3.90 -3.66
N HIS A 73 1.72 3.97 -4.82
CA HIS A 73 2.65 2.97 -5.32
C HIS A 73 4.03 3.60 -5.43
N TYR A 74 5.00 3.00 -4.76
CA TYR A 74 6.41 3.34 -4.82
C TYR A 74 7.18 2.17 -5.43
N TRP A 75 8.16 2.43 -6.28
CA TRP A 75 9.06 1.38 -6.79
C TRP A 75 10.50 1.86 -6.92
N PHE A 76 11.43 0.92 -6.79
CA PHE A 76 12.87 1.20 -6.72
C PHE A 76 13.57 0.60 -7.95
N PRO A 77 13.59 1.31 -9.10
CA PRO A 77 14.06 0.74 -10.36
C PRO A 77 15.52 0.25 -10.32
N ASN A 78 16.32 0.81 -9.40
CA ASN A 78 17.74 0.50 -9.24
C ASN A 78 18.04 -0.33 -7.97
N CYS A 79 17.05 -0.88 -7.27
CA CYS A 79 17.32 -1.67 -6.06
C CYS A 79 18.09 -2.96 -6.34
N LYS A 80 17.96 -3.51 -7.55
CA LYS A 80 18.75 -4.66 -8.01
C LYS A 80 20.26 -4.40 -8.04
N THR A 81 20.67 -3.13 -8.15
CA THR A 81 22.08 -2.71 -8.02
C THR A 81 22.40 -2.14 -6.64
N GLY A 82 21.51 -2.34 -5.67
CA GLY A 82 21.69 -1.93 -4.28
C GLY A 82 21.21 -0.52 -3.93
N ASP A 83 20.56 0.21 -4.86
CA ASP A 83 20.00 1.53 -4.56
C ASP A 83 18.59 1.41 -3.97
N ILE A 84 18.50 1.55 -2.65
CA ILE A 84 17.24 1.56 -1.89
C ILE A 84 16.87 2.97 -1.40
N THR A 85 17.44 4.00 -2.03
CA THR A 85 17.25 5.40 -1.65
C THR A 85 16.48 6.17 -2.71
N ASN A 86 16.76 5.93 -3.99
CA ASN A 86 16.03 6.55 -5.10
C ASN A 86 14.84 5.67 -5.50
N TYR A 87 13.69 6.30 -5.64
CA TYR A 87 12.44 5.64 -5.99
C TYR A 87 11.64 6.50 -6.96
N GLN A 88 10.72 5.85 -7.65
CA GLN A 88 9.64 6.49 -8.40
C GLN A 88 8.32 6.26 -7.67
N GLN A 89 7.32 7.09 -7.96
CA GLN A 89 6.02 7.00 -7.31
C GLN A 89 4.86 7.39 -8.22
N GLU A 90 3.69 6.88 -7.90
CA GLU A 90 2.42 7.33 -8.45
C GLU A 90 1.32 7.31 -7.38
N THR A 91 0.20 7.96 -7.66
CA THR A 91 -1.01 7.90 -6.85
C THR A 91 -2.00 6.98 -7.55
N ILE A 92 -2.38 5.89 -6.88
CA ILE A 92 -3.37 4.94 -7.39
C ILE A 92 -4.77 5.53 -7.19
N ILE A 93 -5.02 6.01 -5.98
CA ILE A 93 -6.29 6.65 -5.59
C ILE A 93 -5.96 7.88 -4.79
N ASP A 94 -6.55 8.99 -5.20
CA ASP A 94 -6.45 10.25 -4.49
C ASP A 94 -7.60 10.43 -3.50
N ASN A 95 -7.29 11.03 -2.36
CA ASN A 95 -8.25 11.54 -1.41
C ASN A 95 -7.66 12.77 -0.73
N ASP A 96 -8.28 13.93 -0.95
CA ASP A 96 -7.89 15.16 -0.29
C ASP A 96 -8.33 15.22 1.18
N GLY A 97 -9.19 14.29 1.62
CA GLY A 97 -9.64 14.13 2.99
C GLY A 97 -10.59 15.22 3.48
N VAL A 98 -11.15 16.05 2.59
CA VAL A 98 -12.03 17.17 3.00
C VAL A 98 -13.31 17.24 2.17
N SER A 99 -13.27 16.91 0.88
CA SER A 99 -14.40 17.20 -0.02
C SER A 99 -15.20 15.99 -0.49
N GLN A 100 -14.61 14.78 -0.48
CA GLN A 100 -15.19 13.60 -1.14
C GLN A 100 -15.56 12.44 -0.19
N GLY A 101 -15.24 12.54 1.12
CA GLY A 101 -15.35 11.42 2.05
C GLY A 101 -14.26 10.37 1.84
N GLU A 102 -14.42 9.17 2.42
CA GLU A 102 -13.47 8.06 2.23
C GLU A 102 -13.55 7.56 0.76
N THR A 103 -12.43 7.57 0.04
CA THR A 103 -12.30 6.99 -1.32
C THR A 103 -11.41 5.74 -1.33
N VAL A 104 -10.65 5.53 -0.27
CA VAL A 104 -9.82 4.35 -0.02
C VAL A 104 -9.66 4.15 1.48
N ASN A 105 -9.60 2.89 1.89
CA ASN A 105 -9.44 2.50 3.28
C ASN A 105 -7.99 2.11 3.60
N ILE A 106 -7.59 2.28 4.86
CA ILE A 106 -6.29 1.90 5.41
C ILE A 106 -5.94 0.41 5.27
N ARG A 107 -6.97 -0.47 5.23
CA ARG A 107 -6.83 -1.93 5.09
C ARG A 107 -6.65 -2.32 3.62
N VAL A 108 -5.43 -2.16 3.14
CA VAL A 108 -5.06 -2.48 1.76
C VAL A 108 -4.32 -3.80 1.70
N GLY A 109 -4.79 -4.73 0.86
CA GLY A 109 -3.99 -5.87 0.42
C GLY A 109 -3.52 -5.68 -1.01
N ALA A 110 -2.33 -6.20 -1.31
CA ALA A 110 -1.76 -6.15 -2.66
C ALA A 110 -1.07 -7.46 -3.02
N SER A 111 -1.01 -7.76 -4.30
CA SER A 111 -0.32 -8.91 -4.87
C SER A 111 0.30 -8.57 -6.21
N ILE A 112 1.30 -9.34 -6.64
CA ILE A 112 1.89 -9.28 -7.96
C ILE A 112 1.85 -10.67 -8.60
N GLY A 113 1.45 -10.74 -9.87
CA GLY A 113 1.46 -11.97 -10.68
C GLY A 113 2.83 -12.24 -11.29
N ASN A 114 2.99 -13.42 -11.89
CA ASN A 114 4.23 -13.83 -12.57
C ASN A 114 4.57 -12.99 -13.83
N ASN A 115 3.58 -12.29 -14.39
CA ASN A 115 3.75 -11.34 -15.50
C ASN A 115 3.93 -9.88 -15.01
N ASP A 116 4.24 -9.70 -13.73
CA ASP A 116 4.36 -8.41 -13.04
C ASP A 116 3.08 -7.56 -13.02
N MET A 117 1.90 -8.16 -13.27
CA MET A 117 0.64 -7.46 -13.04
C MET A 117 0.44 -7.28 -11.53
N ILE A 118 0.33 -6.03 -11.09
CA ILE A 118 0.02 -5.71 -9.69
C ILE A 118 -1.48 -5.55 -9.55
N ALA A 119 -2.04 -6.19 -8.52
CA ALA A 119 -3.41 -5.97 -8.08
C ALA A 119 -3.41 -5.45 -6.64
N VAL A 120 -4.31 -4.54 -6.34
CA VAL A 120 -4.55 -3.97 -5.01
C VAL A 120 -6.03 -4.04 -4.71
N SER A 121 -6.37 -4.22 -3.44
CA SER A 121 -7.77 -4.28 -3.05
C SER A 121 -8.01 -3.83 -1.61
N PHE A 122 -9.18 -3.27 -1.37
CA PHE A 122 -9.58 -2.71 -0.07
C PHE A 122 -11.11 -2.64 0.03
N GLY A 123 -11.62 -2.70 1.26
CA GLY A 123 -13.04 -2.55 1.55
C GLY A 123 -13.46 -1.09 1.70
N MET A 124 -14.58 -0.73 1.09
CA MET A 124 -15.26 0.56 1.21
C MET A 124 -16.72 0.33 1.63
N ASN A 125 -17.05 0.63 2.88
CA ASN A 125 -18.37 0.38 3.48
C ASN A 125 -18.89 -1.06 3.26
N GLN A 126 -19.68 -1.29 2.20
CA GLN A 126 -20.27 -2.58 1.82
C GLN A 126 -19.76 -3.08 0.45
N THR A 127 -18.66 -2.54 -0.05
CA THR A 127 -18.13 -2.89 -1.37
C THR A 127 -16.65 -3.22 -1.28
N HIS A 128 -16.21 -4.21 -2.04
CA HIS A 128 -14.80 -4.51 -2.21
C HIS A 128 -14.34 -3.93 -3.53
N GLN A 129 -13.41 -2.98 -3.44
CA GLN A 129 -12.77 -2.36 -4.58
C GLN A 129 -11.50 -3.12 -4.93
N MET A 130 -11.32 -3.43 -6.21
CA MET A 130 -10.10 -4.01 -6.75
C MET A 130 -9.56 -3.09 -7.83
N TYR A 131 -8.25 -2.92 -7.86
CA TYR A 131 -7.58 -2.24 -8.95
C TYR A 131 -6.39 -3.07 -9.40
N TYR A 132 -6.10 -3.04 -10.70
CA TYR A 132 -4.91 -3.70 -11.23
C TYR A 132 -4.23 -2.86 -12.29
N LYS A 133 -2.94 -3.12 -12.49
CA LYS A 133 -2.12 -2.49 -13.51
C LYS A 133 -1.14 -3.52 -14.06
N GLU A 134 -1.17 -3.72 -15.37
CA GLU A 134 -0.18 -4.51 -16.09
C GLU A 134 1.20 -3.83 -16.02
N LYS A 135 2.29 -4.58 -16.13
CA LYS A 135 3.68 -4.08 -16.06
C LYS A 135 3.93 -2.80 -16.85
N ASN A 136 3.46 -2.78 -18.11
CA ASN A 136 3.61 -1.67 -19.05
C ASN A 136 2.34 -0.83 -19.20
N GLY A 137 1.34 -1.07 -18.35
CA GLY A 137 0.09 -0.34 -18.35
C GLY A 137 0.29 1.13 -17.96
N ILE A 138 -0.43 2.03 -18.61
CA ILE A 138 -0.32 3.49 -18.35
C ILE A 138 -1.20 3.92 -17.17
N LYS A 139 -2.26 3.15 -16.87
CA LYS A 139 -3.25 3.47 -15.85
C LYS A 139 -3.62 2.25 -15.03
N TRP A 140 -4.08 2.49 -13.80
CA TRP A 140 -4.77 1.50 -12.99
C TRP A 140 -6.19 1.32 -13.50
N LEU A 141 -6.62 0.08 -13.62
CA LEU A 141 -7.98 -0.30 -14.02
C LEU A 141 -8.73 -0.72 -12.77
N MET A 142 -9.95 -0.19 -12.61
CA MET A 142 -10.86 -0.57 -11.53
C MET A 142 -11.61 -1.84 -11.94
N ASP A 143 -11.74 -2.75 -10.99
CA ASP A 143 -12.57 -3.95 -11.06
C ASP A 143 -13.37 -4.10 -9.76
N TYR A 144 -14.30 -5.05 -9.75
CA TYR A 144 -15.26 -5.24 -8.67
C TYR A 144 -15.31 -6.69 -8.19
N ALA A 145 -15.00 -6.89 -6.91
CA ALA A 145 -14.94 -8.23 -6.32
C ALA A 145 -16.24 -8.67 -5.61
N GLY A 146 -17.14 -7.75 -5.25
CA GLY A 146 -18.44 -8.09 -4.66
C GLY A 146 -19.02 -7.06 -3.66
N GLN A 147 -20.28 -7.31 -3.26
CA GLN A 147 -21.00 -6.56 -2.22
C GLN A 147 -20.95 -7.28 -0.87
N GLY A 148 -21.12 -6.54 0.22
CA GLY A 148 -21.33 -7.08 1.57
C GLY A 148 -20.07 -7.59 2.28
N LEU A 149 -18.89 -7.20 1.81
CA LEU A 149 -17.62 -7.59 2.40
C LEU A 149 -17.26 -6.61 3.53
N GLY A 150 -16.97 -7.15 4.73
CA GLY A 150 -16.68 -6.39 5.95
C GLY A 150 -15.34 -5.65 5.92
N SER A 151 -14.85 -5.23 7.09
CA SER A 151 -13.63 -4.42 7.22
C SER A 151 -12.35 -5.26 7.41
N ASP A 152 -12.09 -6.17 6.48
CA ASP A 152 -10.91 -7.06 6.50
C ASP A 152 -9.78 -6.61 5.56
N TYR A 153 -8.62 -7.26 5.66
CA TYR A 153 -7.57 -7.18 4.66
C TYR A 153 -7.87 -8.16 3.54
N TYR A 154 -8.07 -7.63 2.34
CA TYR A 154 -8.31 -8.44 1.16
C TYR A 154 -7.05 -8.46 0.31
N TYR A 155 -6.39 -9.62 0.26
CA TYR A 155 -5.25 -9.83 -0.63
C TYR A 155 -5.78 -10.41 -1.94
N PRO A 156 -5.77 -9.65 -3.04
CA PRO A 156 -6.07 -10.24 -4.34
C PRO A 156 -5.03 -11.33 -4.62
N PHE A 157 -5.41 -12.38 -5.35
CA PHE A 157 -4.45 -13.33 -5.89
C PHE A 157 -4.57 -13.30 -7.40
N VAL A 158 -3.50 -12.83 -8.04
CA VAL A 158 -3.42 -12.78 -9.50
C VAL A 158 -2.84 -14.09 -10.01
N GLN A 159 -3.70 -14.99 -10.47
CA GLN A 159 -3.29 -16.16 -11.22
C GLN A 159 -3.36 -15.85 -12.71
N ILE A 160 -2.21 -15.83 -13.37
CA ILE A 160 -2.14 -15.78 -14.83
C ILE A 160 -2.12 -17.22 -15.34
N THR A 161 -3.06 -17.56 -16.21
CA THR A 161 -3.11 -18.83 -16.93
C THR A 161 -2.80 -18.58 -18.41
N ASP A 162 -1.94 -19.42 -18.97
CA ASP A 162 -1.59 -19.42 -20.40
C ASP A 162 -2.79 -19.67 -21.33
#